data_AF-A0A948ACJ2-F1
#
_entry.id   AF-A0A948ACJ2-F1
#
_cell.length_a   1.000
_cell.length_b   1.000
_cell.length_c   1.000
_cell.angle_alpha   90.00
_cell.angle_beta   90.00
_cell.angle_gamma   90.00
#
_symmetry.space_group_name_H-M   'P 1'
#
loop_
_entity.id
_entity.type
_entity.pdbx_description
1 polymer ?
#
loop_
_entity_poly.entity_id
_entity_poly.type
_entity_poly.pdbx_seq_one_letter_code
_entity_poly.pdbx_strand_id
1 'polypeptide(L)'
;MADLVPRIQQAYFRNGPEHRSGADVSFLDIVKVFGFQSIKIGRWVTAAEQQLAANLFFDALSDLMLLLQVPKQVISLNQSLSLNFGIGGQQGSCAFYQPQGRLLALAKNAGGGSLAHEWFHAFDHYICSKLFSDELPSSAFASSSWLNNATLSPHPLNQYLDQSFAALFLSADGTGSNSYVKTCAAFDQTHGIYYYARPEELAARAFEHMLQQQQLKNSFLVSGTLKSKAAKTGLYPDPALSSLLAHHWLGYFSLLGRALR
;
A
#
# COMPACT_ATOMS: atom_id res chain seq x y z
N MET A 1 26.20 13.71 -21.90
CA MET A 1 25.43 13.41 -20.68
C MET A 1 24.10 12.89 -21.14
N ALA A 2 23.79 11.60 -20.96
CA ALA A 2 22.49 11.07 -21.37
C ALA A 2 21.44 11.71 -20.46
N ASP A 3 20.54 12.52 -21.02
CA ASP A 3 19.42 13.08 -20.29
C ASP A 3 18.58 11.91 -19.75
N LEU A 4 18.71 11.66 -18.44
CA LEU A 4 17.92 10.66 -17.75
C LEU A 4 16.47 11.13 -17.78
N VAL A 5 15.64 10.49 -18.62
CA VAL A 5 14.19 10.70 -18.63
C VAL A 5 13.68 10.61 -17.19
N PRO A 6 13.02 11.66 -16.66
CA PRO A 6 12.40 11.65 -15.34
C PRO A 6 11.60 10.36 -15.11
N ARG A 7 11.71 9.74 -13.93
CA ARG A 7 11.10 8.42 -13.70
C ARG A 7 9.58 8.40 -13.94
N ILE A 8 8.88 9.51 -13.70
CA ILE A 8 7.44 9.62 -13.98
C ILE A 8 7.10 9.51 -15.48
N GLN A 9 8.03 9.82 -16.37
CA GLN A 9 7.89 9.75 -17.82
C GLN A 9 8.29 8.39 -18.41
N GLN A 10 8.70 7.44 -17.57
CA GLN A 10 8.90 6.05 -18.00
C GLN A 10 7.56 5.41 -18.34
N ALA A 11 7.57 4.47 -19.30
CA ALA A 11 6.37 3.72 -19.64
C ALA A 11 5.97 2.77 -18.50
N TYR A 12 4.73 2.86 -18.03
CA TYR A 12 4.17 1.96 -17.03
C TYR A 12 3.27 0.93 -17.72
N PHE A 13 3.62 -0.35 -17.62
CA PHE A 13 2.76 -1.41 -18.15
C PHE A 13 1.47 -1.53 -17.32
N ARG A 14 0.34 -1.63 -18.02
CA ARG A 14 -1.00 -1.78 -17.46
C ARG A 14 -1.89 -2.63 -18.37
N ASN A 15 -2.74 -3.50 -17.80
CA ASN A 15 -3.74 -4.29 -18.54
C ASN A 15 -5.18 -4.18 -17.97
N GLY A 16 -5.45 -3.19 -17.12
CA GLY A 16 -6.79 -2.93 -16.58
C GLY A 16 -7.72 -2.25 -17.59
N PRO A 17 -9.03 -2.14 -17.27
CA PRO A 17 -10.02 -1.53 -18.16
C PRO A 17 -9.75 -0.03 -18.36
N GLU A 18 -10.32 0.55 -19.41
CA GLU A 18 -10.18 1.98 -19.66
C GLU A 18 -11.07 2.78 -18.70
N HIS A 19 -10.47 3.46 -17.72
CA HIS A 19 -11.19 4.17 -16.66
C HIS A 19 -11.51 5.62 -17.02
N ARG A 20 -10.73 6.23 -17.92
CA ARG A 20 -10.83 7.65 -18.25
C ARG A 20 -11.62 7.91 -19.54
N SER A 21 -12.09 6.84 -20.19
CA SER A 21 -12.84 6.92 -21.47
C SER A 21 -12.09 7.70 -22.55
N GLY A 22 -10.76 7.60 -22.56
CA GLY A 22 -9.91 8.31 -23.53
C GLY A 22 -9.66 9.79 -23.22
N ALA A 23 -10.17 10.31 -22.09
CA ALA A 23 -9.93 11.68 -21.65
C ALA A 23 -8.78 11.78 -20.65
N ASP A 24 -8.19 12.97 -20.59
CA ASP A 24 -7.29 13.35 -19.50
C ASP A 24 -8.09 13.69 -18.24
N VAL A 25 -7.56 13.32 -17.08
CA VAL A 25 -8.13 13.66 -15.78
C VAL A 25 -7.17 14.54 -14.98
N SER A 26 -7.71 15.35 -14.08
CA SER A 26 -6.95 16.20 -13.19
C SER A 26 -6.88 15.61 -11.77
N PHE A 27 -5.96 16.11 -10.95
CA PHE A 27 -5.97 15.81 -9.51
C PHE A 27 -7.26 16.26 -8.81
N LEU A 28 -7.95 17.28 -9.32
CA LEU A 28 -9.26 17.67 -8.80
C LEU A 28 -10.31 16.59 -9.08
N ASP A 29 -10.22 15.90 -10.22
CA ASP A 29 -11.12 14.79 -10.54
C ASP A 29 -10.84 13.60 -9.62
N ILE A 30 -9.58 13.33 -9.27
CA ILE A 30 -9.21 12.32 -8.26
C ILE A 30 -9.87 12.64 -6.91
N VAL A 31 -9.82 13.89 -6.45
CA VAL A 31 -10.52 14.30 -5.22
C VAL A 31 -12.02 14.05 -5.33
N LYS A 32 -12.66 14.50 -6.40
CA LYS A 32 -14.12 14.38 -6.59
C LYS A 32 -14.58 12.94 -6.70
N VAL A 33 -13.82 12.08 -7.38
CA VAL A 33 -14.18 10.70 -7.63
C VAL A 33 -13.92 9.83 -6.40
N PHE A 34 -12.71 9.88 -5.84
CA PHE A 34 -12.31 8.99 -4.73
C PHE A 34 -12.58 9.56 -3.34
N GLY A 35 -12.77 10.88 -3.22
CA GLY A 35 -13.04 11.54 -1.95
C GLY A 35 -11.80 11.72 -1.07
N PHE A 36 -10.60 11.92 -1.63
CA PHE A 36 -9.43 12.28 -0.81
C PHE A 36 -9.67 13.59 -0.07
N GLN A 37 -9.22 13.67 1.19
CA GLN A 37 -9.40 14.86 2.03
C GLN A 37 -8.78 16.11 1.40
N SER A 38 -7.58 15.96 0.86
CA SER A 38 -6.89 17.00 0.12
C SER A 38 -5.89 16.40 -0.86
N ILE A 39 -5.60 17.15 -1.93
CA ILE A 39 -4.46 16.86 -2.79
C ILE A 39 -3.59 18.10 -2.94
N LYS A 40 -2.27 17.95 -2.79
CA LYS A 40 -1.31 19.03 -3.06
C LYS A 40 -0.25 18.61 -4.07
N ILE A 41 0.13 19.56 -4.91
CA ILE A 41 1.10 19.37 -5.98
C ILE A 41 2.30 20.29 -5.72
N GLY A 42 3.51 19.76 -5.88
CA GLY A 42 4.74 20.52 -5.70
C GLY A 42 4.90 21.63 -6.72
N ARG A 43 5.42 22.78 -6.29
CA ARG A 43 5.59 23.98 -7.14
C ARG A 43 6.52 23.75 -8.34
N TRP A 44 7.40 22.76 -8.26
CA TRP A 44 8.38 22.40 -9.30
C TRP A 44 7.89 21.27 -10.23
N VAL A 45 6.64 20.85 -10.08
CA VAL A 45 5.98 19.93 -11.02
C VAL A 45 5.47 20.75 -12.20
N THR A 46 5.90 20.40 -13.41
CA THR A 46 5.44 21.05 -14.65
C THR A 46 4.01 20.63 -14.98
N ALA A 47 3.30 21.42 -15.80
CA ALA A 47 1.94 21.09 -16.21
C ALA A 47 1.83 19.73 -16.91
N ALA A 48 2.81 19.39 -17.76
CA ALA A 48 2.85 18.09 -18.44
C ALA A 48 3.06 16.91 -17.47
N GLU A 49 3.97 17.06 -16.50
CA GLU A 49 4.18 16.05 -15.46
C GLU A 49 2.96 15.91 -14.55
N GLN A 50 2.31 17.02 -14.22
CA GLN A 50 1.09 17.03 -13.44
C GLN A 50 -0.03 16.27 -14.17
N GLN A 51 -0.21 16.49 -15.47
CA GLN A 51 -1.22 15.79 -16.27
C GLN A 51 -0.93 14.29 -16.34
N LEU A 52 0.32 13.92 -16.64
CA LEU A 52 0.74 12.52 -16.69
C LEU A 52 0.52 11.83 -15.34
N ALA A 53 0.93 12.48 -14.24
CA ALA A 53 0.77 11.93 -12.90
C ALA A 53 -0.72 11.77 -12.54
N ALA A 54 -1.57 12.74 -12.85
CA ALA A 54 -3.01 12.64 -12.57
C ALA A 54 -3.64 11.43 -13.28
N ASN A 55 -3.32 11.19 -14.55
CA ASN A 55 -3.77 10.00 -15.28
C ASN A 55 -3.28 8.70 -14.63
N LEU A 56 -1.98 8.62 -14.31
CA LEU A 56 -1.37 7.44 -13.69
C LEU A 56 -1.98 7.13 -12.32
N PHE A 57 -2.19 8.14 -11.47
CA PHE A 57 -2.85 7.98 -10.19
C PHE A 57 -4.29 7.52 -10.36
N PHE A 58 -5.05 8.16 -11.26
CA PHE A 58 -6.45 7.80 -11.47
C PHE A 58 -6.60 6.35 -11.91
N ASP A 59 -5.79 5.92 -12.88
CA ASP A 59 -5.79 4.54 -13.38
C ASP A 59 -5.36 3.55 -12.28
N ALA A 60 -4.32 3.87 -11.50
CA ALA A 60 -3.84 3.01 -10.42
C ALA A 60 -4.80 2.90 -9.23
N LEU A 61 -5.46 4.00 -8.84
CA LEU A 61 -6.46 4.00 -7.77
C LEU A 61 -7.73 3.25 -8.20
N SER A 62 -8.13 3.39 -9.47
CA SER A 62 -9.25 2.64 -10.04
C SER A 62 -8.94 1.14 -10.13
N ASP A 63 -7.71 0.78 -10.52
CA ASP A 63 -7.23 -0.59 -10.54
C ASP A 63 -7.15 -1.22 -9.15
N LEU A 64 -6.68 -0.47 -8.15
CA LEU A 64 -6.68 -0.91 -6.75
C LEU A 64 -8.11 -1.17 -6.27
N MET A 65 -9.06 -0.29 -6.63
CA MET A 65 -10.47 -0.47 -6.33
C MET A 65 -11.04 -1.77 -6.91
N LEU A 66 -10.70 -2.10 -8.16
CA LEU A 66 -11.11 -3.34 -8.80
C LEU A 66 -10.46 -4.58 -8.16
N LEU A 67 -9.15 -4.53 -7.90
CA LEU A 67 -8.40 -5.61 -7.27
C LEU A 67 -8.98 -5.95 -5.89
N LEU A 68 -9.31 -4.94 -5.10
CA LEU A 68 -9.87 -5.10 -3.76
C LEU A 68 -11.40 -5.30 -3.76
N GLN A 69 -12.09 -5.05 -4.88
CA GLN A 69 -13.55 -5.12 -5.04
C GLN A 69 -14.33 -4.17 -4.12
N VAL A 70 -13.74 -3.02 -3.79
CA VAL A 70 -14.29 -2.04 -2.85
C VAL A 70 -14.90 -0.83 -3.57
N PRO A 71 -15.77 -0.04 -2.92
CA PRO A 71 -16.15 1.26 -3.45
C PRO A 71 -15.05 2.30 -3.25
N LYS A 72 -15.15 3.40 -4.01
CA LYS A 72 -14.21 4.54 -4.00
C LYS A 72 -13.89 5.10 -2.61
N GLN A 73 -14.86 5.09 -1.69
CA GLN A 73 -14.68 5.57 -0.32
C GLN A 73 -13.67 4.76 0.51
N VAL A 74 -13.41 3.49 0.15
CA VAL A 74 -12.38 2.68 0.82
C VAL A 74 -10.99 3.12 0.37
N ILE A 75 -10.83 3.56 -0.89
CA ILE A 75 -9.55 4.01 -1.43
C ILE A 75 -9.04 5.26 -0.70
N SER A 76 -9.94 6.19 -0.35
CA SER A 76 -9.63 7.38 0.44
C SER A 76 -9.71 7.16 1.96
N LEU A 77 -9.91 5.91 2.41
CA LEU A 77 -10.05 5.53 3.82
C LEU A 77 -11.10 6.39 4.53
N ASN A 78 -12.30 6.40 3.94
CA ASN A 78 -13.45 7.19 4.31
C ASN A 78 -13.12 8.70 4.41
N GLN A 79 -12.58 9.26 3.32
CA GLN A 79 -12.23 10.68 3.19
C GLN A 79 -11.22 11.20 4.20
N SER A 80 -10.45 10.31 4.83
CA SER A 80 -9.47 10.69 5.84
C SER A 80 -8.03 10.67 5.34
N LEU A 81 -7.80 10.17 4.12
CA LEU A 81 -6.49 10.15 3.47
C LEU A 81 -6.30 11.40 2.61
N SER A 82 -5.15 12.05 2.75
CA SER A 82 -4.66 13.10 1.86
C SER A 82 -3.59 12.54 0.92
N LEU A 83 -3.41 13.14 -0.26
CA LEU A 83 -2.40 12.73 -1.24
C LEU A 83 -1.55 13.91 -1.71
N ASN A 84 -0.23 13.77 -1.68
CA ASN A 84 0.69 14.77 -2.21
C ASN A 84 1.52 14.19 -3.35
N PHE A 85 1.69 14.97 -4.40
CA PHE A 85 2.58 14.62 -5.50
C PHE A 85 3.67 15.68 -5.68
N GLY A 86 4.92 15.22 -5.71
CA GLY A 86 6.08 16.08 -5.89
C GLY A 86 6.29 17.07 -4.75
N ILE A 87 5.80 16.78 -3.53
CA ILE A 87 6.04 17.61 -2.33
C ILE A 87 6.87 16.79 -1.35
N GLY A 88 8.00 17.35 -0.94
CA GLY A 88 8.96 16.62 -0.14
C GLY A 88 9.74 15.59 -0.96
N GLY A 89 10.87 15.18 -0.42
CA GLY A 89 11.80 14.25 -1.04
C GLY A 89 13.19 14.45 -0.46
N GLN A 90 13.62 13.52 0.38
CA GLN A 90 15.04 13.34 0.65
C GLN A 90 15.62 12.46 -0.45
N GLN A 91 16.92 12.61 -0.72
CA GLN A 91 17.64 11.73 -1.62
C GLN A 91 17.47 10.28 -1.15
N GLY A 92 16.72 9.45 -1.90
CA GLY A 92 16.54 8.02 -1.60
C GLY A 92 15.11 7.55 -1.26
N SER A 93 14.17 8.44 -0.90
CA SER A 93 12.76 8.05 -0.68
C SER A 93 11.90 8.40 -1.90
N CYS A 94 11.24 7.38 -2.45
CA CYS A 94 10.43 7.47 -3.67
C CYS A 94 8.95 7.74 -3.31
N ALA A 95 8.42 7.08 -2.30
CA ALA A 95 7.11 7.38 -1.75
C ALA A 95 7.17 7.17 -0.23
N PHE A 96 6.22 7.75 0.49
CA PHE A 96 6.04 7.49 1.91
C PHE A 96 4.61 7.80 2.36
N TYR A 97 4.15 7.08 3.36
CA TYR A 97 3.01 7.42 4.18
C TYR A 97 3.46 8.12 5.46
N GLN A 98 2.79 9.23 5.80
CA GLN A 98 2.96 9.93 7.06
C GLN A 98 1.68 9.81 7.90
N PRO A 99 1.72 9.13 9.06
CA PRO A 99 0.57 9.02 9.97
C PRO A 99 0.04 10.37 10.42
N GLN A 100 0.95 11.29 10.75
CA GLN A 100 0.61 12.65 11.11
C GLN A 100 0.00 13.37 9.90
N GLY A 101 -1.30 13.65 9.97
CA GLY A 101 -2.05 14.24 8.87
C GLY A 101 -2.50 13.25 7.79
N ARG A 102 -2.31 11.94 8.01
CA ARG A 102 -2.76 10.84 7.12
C ARG A 102 -2.46 11.13 5.66
N LEU A 103 -1.18 11.31 5.36
CA LEU A 103 -0.71 11.79 4.08
C LEU A 103 0.05 10.70 3.34
N LEU A 104 -0.43 10.36 2.15
CA LEU A 104 0.30 9.56 1.18
C LEU A 104 1.07 10.51 0.24
N ALA A 105 2.39 10.41 0.17
CA ALA A 105 3.23 11.29 -0.64
C ALA A 105 4.08 10.49 -1.63
N LEU A 106 4.10 10.92 -2.89
CA LEU A 106 5.02 10.42 -3.91
C LEU A 106 5.97 11.53 -4.34
N ALA A 107 7.27 11.26 -4.31
CA ALA A 107 8.27 12.18 -4.82
C ALA A 107 8.23 12.20 -6.36
N LYS A 108 8.56 13.35 -6.96
CA LYS A 108 8.54 13.52 -8.42
C LYS A 108 9.46 12.53 -9.14
N ASN A 109 10.64 12.25 -8.57
CA ASN A 109 11.67 11.39 -9.17
C ASN A 109 11.61 9.93 -8.67
N ALA A 110 10.58 9.58 -7.92
CA ALA A 110 10.36 8.26 -7.35
C ALA A 110 10.25 7.16 -8.40
N GLY A 111 9.58 7.48 -9.51
CA GLY A 111 8.92 6.47 -10.31
C GLY A 111 7.66 5.95 -9.59
N GLY A 112 6.77 5.30 -10.34
CA GLY A 112 5.68 4.52 -9.77
C GLY A 112 6.17 3.18 -9.22
N GLY A 113 5.21 2.35 -8.78
CA GLY A 113 5.46 0.97 -8.37
C GLY A 113 5.50 0.74 -6.86
N SER A 114 5.26 1.77 -6.05
CA SER A 114 5.14 1.68 -4.59
C SER A 114 3.84 2.27 -4.05
N LEU A 115 2.89 2.65 -4.91
CA LEU A 115 1.62 3.24 -4.45
C LEU A 115 0.81 2.25 -3.59
N ALA A 116 0.81 0.97 -3.96
CA ALA A 116 0.16 -0.08 -3.17
C ALA A 116 0.76 -0.22 -1.76
N HIS A 117 2.09 -0.10 -1.66
CA HIS A 117 2.82 -0.16 -0.40
C HIS A 117 2.42 0.99 0.54
N GLU A 118 2.47 2.24 0.04
CA GLU A 118 2.10 3.39 0.86
C GLU A 118 0.60 3.42 1.20
N TRP A 119 -0.25 2.95 0.28
CA TRP A 119 -1.67 2.81 0.56
C TRP A 119 -1.91 1.79 1.67
N PHE A 120 -1.16 0.69 1.71
CA PHE A 120 -1.29 -0.28 2.79
C PHE A 120 -0.83 0.29 4.13
N HIS A 121 0.27 1.04 4.20
CA HIS A 121 0.63 1.76 5.42
C HIS A 121 -0.50 2.67 5.89
N ALA A 122 -1.14 3.40 4.96
CA ALA A 122 -2.30 4.21 5.28
C ALA A 122 -3.47 3.39 5.83
N PHE A 123 -3.77 2.25 5.21
CA PHE A 123 -4.81 1.32 5.65
C PHE A 123 -4.51 0.73 7.03
N ASP A 124 -3.30 0.24 7.25
CA ASP A 124 -2.83 -0.37 8.50
C ASP A 124 -2.91 0.61 9.68
N HIS A 125 -2.55 1.88 9.45
CA HIS A 125 -2.78 2.95 10.41
C HIS A 125 -4.28 3.26 10.61
N TYR A 126 -5.05 3.41 9.52
CA TYR A 126 -6.47 3.74 9.58
C TYR A 126 -7.29 2.69 10.33
N ILE A 127 -7.04 1.41 10.05
CA ILE A 127 -7.85 0.28 10.52
C ILE A 127 -7.63 -0.02 12.00
N CYS A 128 -6.49 0.39 12.55
CA CYS A 128 -6.11 0.19 13.96
C CYS A 128 -7.26 0.56 14.92
N SER A 129 -7.80 1.77 14.78
CA SER A 129 -8.93 2.28 15.59
C SER A 129 -10.30 1.61 15.34
N LYS A 130 -10.40 0.68 14.39
CA LYS A 130 -11.63 -0.10 14.12
C LYS A 130 -11.45 -1.58 14.47
N LEU A 131 -10.21 -2.05 14.44
CA LEU A 131 -9.86 -3.44 14.71
C LEU A 131 -9.80 -3.72 16.21
N PHE A 132 -9.28 -2.78 17.00
CA PHE A 132 -9.06 -2.97 18.44
C PHE A 132 -10.05 -2.19 19.29
N SER A 133 -10.37 -2.71 20.47
CA SER A 133 -11.20 -2.02 21.48
C SER A 133 -10.39 -1.17 22.45
N ASP A 134 -9.07 -1.31 22.47
CA ASP A 134 -8.19 -0.53 23.35
C ASP A 134 -8.07 0.93 22.89
N GLU A 135 -7.78 1.81 23.84
CA GLU A 135 -7.40 3.20 23.56
C GLU A 135 -5.94 3.27 23.09
N LEU A 136 -5.73 3.11 21.79
CA LEU A 136 -4.40 3.15 21.18
C LEU A 136 -3.99 4.57 20.74
N PRO A 137 -2.69 4.90 20.74
CA PRO A 137 -2.20 6.18 20.24
C PRO A 137 -2.66 6.45 18.80
N SER A 138 -2.89 7.72 18.46
CA SER A 138 -3.29 8.13 17.10
C SER A 138 -2.21 7.92 16.02
N SER A 139 -1.05 7.39 16.39
CA SER A 139 0.04 7.00 15.50
C SER A 139 0.19 5.49 15.38
N ALA A 140 -0.65 4.71 16.07
CA ALA A 140 -0.53 3.26 16.14
C ALA A 140 -0.98 2.59 14.83
N PHE A 141 -0.20 1.60 14.39
CA PHE A 141 -0.53 0.74 13.26
C PHE A 141 -1.17 -0.55 13.73
N ALA A 142 -2.07 -1.12 12.94
CA ALA A 142 -2.80 -2.32 13.35
C ALA A 142 -1.88 -3.54 13.44
N SER A 143 -0.97 -3.71 12.48
CA SER A 143 0.06 -4.75 12.45
C SER A 143 0.91 -4.79 13.72
N SER A 144 1.46 -3.63 14.11
CA SER A 144 2.24 -3.46 15.33
C SER A 144 1.39 -3.68 16.58
N SER A 145 0.15 -3.17 16.62
CA SER A 145 -0.73 -3.31 17.79
C SER A 145 -1.18 -4.76 18.00
N TRP A 146 -1.41 -5.50 16.92
CA TRP A 146 -1.74 -6.93 16.96
C TRP A 146 -0.61 -7.74 17.62
N LEU A 147 0.65 -7.51 17.23
CA LEU A 147 1.81 -8.17 17.84
C LEU A 147 2.00 -7.80 19.31
N ASN A 148 1.51 -6.64 19.73
CA ASN A 148 1.50 -6.21 21.13
C ASN A 148 0.24 -6.68 21.89
N ASN A 149 -0.50 -7.64 21.34
CA ASN A 149 -1.68 -8.26 21.94
C ASN A 149 -2.81 -7.26 22.25
N ALA A 150 -3.02 -6.26 21.40
CA ALA A 150 -4.20 -5.41 21.49
C ALA A 150 -5.49 -6.26 21.35
N THR A 151 -6.50 -5.89 22.11
CA THR A 151 -7.78 -6.59 22.23
C THR A 151 -8.62 -6.38 20.99
N LEU A 152 -8.89 -7.45 20.25
CA LEU A 152 -9.71 -7.39 19.04
C LEU A 152 -11.17 -7.05 19.36
N SER A 153 -11.72 -6.07 18.64
CA SER A 153 -13.16 -5.81 18.61
C SER A 153 -13.87 -6.95 17.84
N PRO A 154 -14.86 -7.65 18.43
CA PRO A 154 -15.55 -8.74 17.75
C PRO A 154 -16.31 -8.26 16.52
N HIS A 155 -15.88 -8.70 15.33
CA HIS A 155 -16.58 -8.44 14.07
C HIS A 155 -16.15 -9.46 13.00
N PRO A 156 -17.04 -9.94 12.11
CA PRO A 156 -16.67 -10.90 11.07
C PRO A 156 -15.53 -10.43 10.16
N LEU A 157 -15.50 -9.13 9.80
CA LEU A 157 -14.37 -8.56 9.04
C LEU A 157 -13.07 -8.58 9.85
N ASN A 158 -13.12 -8.36 11.16
CA ASN A 158 -11.94 -8.34 12.01
C ASN A 158 -11.30 -9.73 12.13
N GLN A 159 -12.07 -10.81 11.97
CA GLN A 159 -11.53 -12.17 11.90
C GLN A 159 -10.61 -12.38 10.69
N TYR A 160 -10.92 -11.80 9.54
CA TYR A 160 -10.04 -11.87 8.37
C TYR A 160 -8.72 -11.10 8.61
N LEU A 161 -8.79 -9.95 9.27
CA LEU A 161 -7.60 -9.17 9.60
C LEU A 161 -6.73 -9.88 10.65
N ASP A 162 -7.35 -10.41 11.69
CA ASP A 162 -6.69 -11.23 12.72
C ASP A 162 -5.97 -12.44 12.11
N GLN A 163 -6.67 -13.23 11.29
CA GLN A 163 -6.08 -14.36 10.57
C GLN A 163 -4.95 -13.92 9.62
N SER A 164 -5.08 -12.76 8.98
CA SER A 164 -4.01 -12.23 8.12
C SER A 164 -2.75 -11.88 8.92
N PHE A 165 -2.89 -11.31 10.12
CA PHE A 165 -1.74 -10.99 10.98
C PHE A 165 -1.12 -12.25 11.59
N ALA A 166 -1.94 -13.22 12.01
CA ALA A 166 -1.47 -14.52 12.46
C ALA A 166 -0.64 -15.21 11.35
N ALA A 167 -1.15 -15.28 10.12
CA ALA A 167 -0.44 -15.83 8.98
C ALA A 167 0.85 -15.05 8.66
N LEU A 168 0.78 -13.71 8.69
CA LEU A 168 1.90 -12.83 8.36
C LEU A 168 3.07 -12.98 9.34
N PHE A 169 2.78 -13.13 10.63
CA PHE A 169 3.81 -13.08 11.67
C PHE A 169 4.20 -14.44 12.25
N LEU A 170 3.23 -15.33 12.44
CA LEU A 170 3.42 -16.55 13.21
C LEU A 170 3.71 -17.77 12.33
N SER A 171 4.46 -18.73 12.87
CA SER A 171 4.59 -20.07 12.33
C SER A 171 3.24 -20.79 12.34
N ALA A 172 3.12 -21.86 11.54
CA ALA A 172 1.86 -22.59 11.37
C ALA A 172 1.30 -23.18 12.68
N ASP A 173 2.15 -23.43 13.68
CA ASP A 173 1.80 -23.89 15.02
C ASP A 173 1.51 -22.75 16.02
N GLY A 174 1.69 -21.49 15.60
CA GLY A 174 1.45 -20.30 16.41
C GLY A 174 2.48 -20.05 17.51
N THR A 175 3.56 -20.85 17.61
CA THR A 175 4.48 -20.80 18.75
C THR A 175 5.62 -19.79 18.61
N GLY A 176 5.86 -19.27 17.40
CA GLY A 176 6.92 -18.29 17.15
C GLY A 176 6.79 -17.63 15.80
N SER A 177 7.83 -16.91 15.37
CA SER A 177 7.82 -16.23 14.07
C SER A 177 7.99 -17.18 12.90
N ASN A 178 7.30 -16.91 11.78
CA ASN A 178 7.48 -17.66 10.53
C ASN A 178 8.83 -17.36 9.84
N SER A 179 9.09 -18.05 8.73
CA SER A 179 10.30 -17.90 7.92
C SER A 179 10.46 -16.51 7.31
N TYR A 180 9.35 -15.85 6.94
CA TYR A 180 9.37 -14.51 6.35
C TYR A 180 9.90 -13.47 7.36
N VAL A 181 9.31 -13.44 8.55
CA VAL A 181 9.77 -12.55 9.65
C VAL A 181 11.23 -12.81 10.00
N LYS A 182 11.63 -14.09 10.13
CA LYS A 182 13.01 -14.49 10.44
C LYS A 182 14.01 -14.01 9.38
N THR A 183 13.66 -14.11 8.10
CA THR A 183 14.50 -13.65 6.99
C THR A 183 14.70 -12.14 7.03
N CYS A 184 13.62 -11.38 7.22
CA CYS A 184 13.68 -9.92 7.34
C CYS A 184 14.49 -9.47 8.56
N ALA A 185 14.31 -10.11 9.72
CA ALA A 185 15.06 -9.84 10.94
C ALA A 185 16.56 -10.14 10.78
N ALA A 186 16.92 -11.26 10.15
CA ALA A 186 18.31 -11.60 9.89
C ALA A 186 18.98 -10.61 8.91
N PHE A 187 18.22 -10.15 7.89
CA PHE A 187 18.70 -9.12 6.97
C PHE A 187 19.00 -7.81 7.70
N ASP A 188 18.04 -7.33 8.51
CA ASP A 188 18.17 -6.13 9.32
C ASP A 188 19.38 -6.21 10.26
N GLN A 189 19.53 -7.33 10.97
CA GLN A 189 20.66 -7.58 11.86
C GLN A 189 22.01 -7.52 11.11
N THR A 190 22.09 -8.13 9.93
CA THR A 190 23.33 -8.15 9.12
C THR A 190 23.71 -6.76 8.61
N HIS A 191 22.73 -5.86 8.43
CA HIS A 191 22.95 -4.51 7.91
C HIS A 191 22.95 -3.42 9.01
N GLY A 192 22.72 -3.78 10.27
CA GLY A 192 22.67 -2.83 11.39
C GLY A 192 21.52 -1.83 11.29
N ILE A 193 20.39 -2.24 10.72
CA ILE A 193 19.19 -1.39 10.54
C ILE A 193 17.97 -2.04 11.20
N TYR A 194 16.90 -1.26 11.40
CA TYR A 194 15.57 -1.77 11.75
C TYR A 194 14.56 -1.19 10.76
N TYR A 195 14.26 -1.96 9.72
CA TYR A 195 13.39 -1.53 8.64
C TYR A 195 12.58 -2.71 8.08
N TYR A 196 13.23 -3.76 7.56
CA TYR A 196 12.51 -4.88 6.94
C TYR A 196 11.74 -5.73 7.95
N ALA A 197 12.19 -5.77 9.21
CA ALA A 197 11.53 -6.52 10.29
C ALA A 197 10.49 -5.71 11.06
N ARG A 198 10.25 -4.45 10.66
CA ARG A 198 9.23 -3.61 11.28
C ARG A 198 7.84 -4.15 10.92
N PRO A 199 6.88 -4.30 11.86
CA PRO A 199 5.61 -4.97 11.58
C PRO A 199 4.82 -4.34 10.44
N GLU A 200 4.72 -3.01 10.43
CA GLU A 200 4.04 -2.26 9.36
C GLU A 200 4.73 -2.40 8.00
N GLU A 201 6.06 -2.58 7.97
CA GLU A 201 6.82 -2.79 6.73
C GLU A 201 6.69 -4.21 6.20
N LEU A 202 6.72 -5.21 7.09
CA LEU A 202 6.42 -6.60 6.73
C LEU A 202 5.04 -6.70 6.09
N ALA A 203 4.05 -6.04 6.70
CA ALA A 203 2.67 -6.06 6.21
C ALA A 203 2.53 -5.34 4.86
N ALA A 204 3.10 -4.13 4.71
CA ALA A 204 3.05 -3.38 3.46
C ALA A 204 3.76 -4.10 2.31
N ARG A 205 4.93 -4.70 2.56
CA ARG A 205 5.68 -5.51 1.57
C ARG A 205 4.92 -6.75 1.15
N ALA A 206 4.35 -7.46 2.11
CA ALA A 206 3.55 -8.64 1.82
C ALA A 206 2.29 -8.28 1.01
N PHE A 207 1.64 -7.16 1.30
CA PHE A 207 0.47 -6.68 0.57
C PHE A 207 0.79 -6.28 -0.87
N GLU A 208 1.82 -5.46 -1.10
CA GLU A 208 2.20 -5.07 -2.47
C GLU A 208 2.63 -6.30 -3.29
N HIS A 209 3.33 -7.25 -2.67
CA HIS A 209 3.74 -8.49 -3.33
C HIS A 209 2.54 -9.37 -3.73
N MET A 210 1.55 -9.47 -2.84
CA MET A 210 0.30 -10.15 -3.12
C MET A 210 -0.47 -9.47 -4.26
N LEU A 211 -0.58 -8.14 -4.26
CA LEU A 211 -1.26 -7.39 -5.32
C LEU A 211 -0.56 -7.54 -6.67
N GLN A 212 0.78 -7.49 -6.71
CA GLN A 212 1.52 -7.64 -7.97
C GLN A 212 1.32 -9.02 -8.62
N GLN A 213 0.93 -10.04 -7.86
CA GLN A 213 0.66 -11.38 -8.38
C GLN A 213 -0.73 -11.55 -8.99
N GLN A 214 -1.67 -10.64 -8.72
CA GLN A 214 -3.04 -10.71 -9.25
C GLN A 214 -3.10 -10.55 -10.77
N GLN A 215 -4.18 -11.01 -11.42
CA GLN A 215 -4.27 -11.01 -12.89
C GLN A 215 -4.16 -9.60 -13.51
N LEU A 216 -4.77 -8.62 -12.85
CA LEU A 216 -4.70 -7.23 -13.24
C LEU A 216 -3.34 -6.64 -12.81
N LYS A 217 -2.62 -6.07 -13.77
CA LYS A 217 -1.28 -5.52 -13.64
C LYS A 217 -1.33 -4.01 -13.88
N ASN A 218 -0.71 -3.27 -12.98
CA ASN A 218 -0.45 -1.84 -13.12
C ASN A 218 0.89 -1.52 -12.47
N SER A 219 1.89 -1.21 -13.30
CA SER A 219 3.27 -1.01 -12.84
C SER A 219 3.47 0.32 -12.10
N PHE A 220 2.52 1.27 -12.24
CA PHE A 220 2.50 2.49 -11.44
C PHE A 220 1.94 2.23 -10.04
N LEU A 221 0.95 1.33 -9.93
CA LEU A 221 0.41 0.87 -8.65
C LEU A 221 1.44 0.07 -7.86
N VAL A 222 2.02 -0.96 -8.48
CA VAL A 222 3.01 -1.85 -7.85
C VAL A 222 3.96 -2.47 -8.87
N SER A 223 5.25 -2.47 -8.59
CA SER A 223 6.25 -3.18 -9.39
C SER A 223 7.49 -3.57 -8.58
N GLY A 224 8.35 -4.41 -9.14
CA GLY A 224 9.64 -4.75 -8.52
C GLY A 224 9.62 -5.80 -7.40
N THR A 225 8.46 -6.25 -6.93
CA THR A 225 8.38 -7.20 -5.79
C THR A 225 8.76 -8.65 -6.17
N LEU A 226 8.78 -9.00 -7.47
CA LEU A 226 8.98 -10.38 -7.93
C LEU A 226 10.42 -10.71 -8.36
N LYS A 227 11.20 -9.71 -8.79
CA LYS A 227 12.50 -9.92 -9.45
C LYS A 227 13.62 -8.99 -8.93
N SER A 228 13.31 -8.07 -8.02
CA SER A 228 14.31 -7.17 -7.43
C SER A 228 15.36 -7.92 -6.61
N LYS A 229 16.46 -7.24 -6.27
CA LYS A 229 17.44 -7.76 -5.30
C LYS A 229 16.77 -8.15 -3.99
N ALA A 230 15.86 -7.32 -3.48
CA ALA A 230 15.09 -7.62 -2.27
C ALA A 230 14.28 -8.92 -2.39
N ALA A 231 13.61 -9.14 -3.54
CA ALA A 231 12.90 -10.39 -3.80
C ALA A 231 13.82 -11.61 -3.82
N LYS A 232 14.98 -11.50 -4.45
CA LYS A 232 15.98 -12.59 -4.49
C LYS A 232 16.58 -12.90 -3.11
N THR A 233 16.58 -11.93 -2.20
CA THR A 233 17.03 -12.10 -0.81
C THR A 233 15.93 -12.64 0.13
N GLY A 234 14.71 -12.87 -0.36
CA GLY A 234 13.61 -13.38 0.46
C GLY A 234 12.93 -12.31 1.33
N LEU A 235 13.06 -11.02 0.98
CA LEU A 235 12.41 -9.90 1.69
C LEU A 235 10.94 -9.71 1.29
N TYR A 236 10.37 -10.66 0.57
CA TYR A 236 8.94 -10.79 0.29
C TYR A 236 8.48 -12.21 0.65
N PRO A 237 7.18 -12.40 0.96
CA PRO A 237 6.62 -13.72 1.25
C PRO A 237 6.87 -14.75 0.15
N ASP A 238 7.00 -16.02 0.54
CA ASP A 238 6.99 -17.12 -0.43
C ASP A 238 5.59 -17.32 -1.05
N PRO A 239 5.45 -18.15 -2.12
CA PRO A 239 4.16 -18.35 -2.78
C PRO A 239 3.05 -18.90 -1.87
N ALA A 240 3.39 -19.73 -0.88
CA ALA A 240 2.41 -20.33 0.02
C ALA A 240 1.84 -19.28 0.98
N LEU A 241 2.72 -18.52 1.64
CA LEU A 241 2.31 -17.41 2.50
C LEU A 241 1.59 -16.32 1.69
N SER A 242 2.08 -15.99 0.49
CA SER A 242 1.43 -14.98 -0.35
C SER A 242 0.02 -15.37 -0.77
N SER A 243 -0.22 -16.65 -1.08
CA SER A 243 -1.56 -17.17 -1.39
C SER A 243 -2.50 -17.11 -0.18
N LEU A 244 -2.01 -17.47 1.00
CA LEU A 244 -2.77 -17.41 2.25
C LEU A 244 -3.15 -15.96 2.59
N LEU A 245 -2.22 -15.02 2.48
CA LEU A 245 -2.48 -13.60 2.69
C LEU A 245 -3.45 -13.03 1.64
N ALA A 246 -3.35 -13.48 0.38
CA ALA A 246 -4.32 -13.11 -0.66
C ALA A 246 -5.74 -13.54 -0.28
N HIS A 247 -5.90 -14.77 0.21
CA HIS A 247 -7.19 -15.29 0.67
C HIS A 247 -7.79 -14.40 1.77
N HIS A 248 -6.99 -14.04 2.79
CA HIS A 248 -7.49 -13.23 3.91
C HIS A 248 -7.77 -11.78 3.52
N TRP A 249 -6.82 -11.08 2.88
CA TRP A 249 -6.99 -9.67 2.56
C TRP A 249 -8.03 -9.43 1.46
N LEU A 250 -8.00 -10.20 0.37
CA LEU A 250 -9.03 -10.04 -0.67
C LEU A 250 -10.40 -10.47 -0.17
N GLY A 251 -10.47 -11.47 0.73
CA GLY A 251 -11.69 -11.84 1.44
C GLY A 251 -12.24 -10.69 2.28
N TYR A 252 -11.40 -10.07 3.11
CA TYR A 252 -11.74 -8.88 3.90
C TYR A 252 -12.30 -7.76 3.02
N PHE A 253 -11.55 -7.37 1.99
CA PHE A 253 -11.93 -6.23 1.14
C PHE A 253 -13.17 -6.51 0.29
N SER A 254 -13.34 -7.73 -0.24
CA SER A 254 -14.56 -8.12 -0.98
C SER A 254 -15.80 -8.14 -0.08
N LEU A 255 -15.69 -8.59 1.16
CA LEU A 255 -16.79 -8.54 2.13
C LEU A 255 -17.13 -7.09 2.52
N LEU A 256 -16.13 -6.28 2.84
CA LEU A 256 -16.30 -4.86 3.10
C LEU A 256 -16.95 -4.15 1.90
N GLY A 257 -16.47 -4.45 0.70
CA GLY A 257 -16.97 -3.89 -0.54
C GLY A 257 -18.44 -4.23 -0.81
N ARG A 258 -18.90 -5.43 -0.40
CA ARG A 258 -20.32 -5.81 -0.46
C ARG A 258 -21.17 -5.09 0.58
N ALA A 259 -20.65 -4.91 1.79
CA ALA A 259 -21.37 -4.25 2.89
C ALA A 259 -21.58 -2.75 2.68
N LEU A 260 -20.74 -2.12 1.85
CA LEU A 260 -20.76 -0.68 1.57
C LEU A 260 -21.48 -0.31 0.26
N ARG A 261 -22.10 -1.26 -0.43
CA ARG A 261 -22.86 -1.05 -1.67
C ARG A 261 -24.34 -0.82 -1.41
#